data_AF-A0A1B6GZG0-F1
#
_entry.id   AF-A0A1B6GZG0-F1
#
_cell.length_a   1.000
_cell.length_b   1.000
_cell.length_c   1.000
_cell.angle_alpha   90.00
_cell.angle_beta   90.00
_cell.angle_gamma   90.00
#
_symmetry.space_group_name_H-M   'P 1'
#
loop_
_entity.id
_entity.type
_entity.pdbx_description
1 polymer ?
#
loop_
_entity_poly.entity_id
_entity_poly.type
_entity_poly.pdbx_seq_one_letter_code
_entity_poly.pdbx_strand_id
1 'polypeptide(L)'
;TKQKQLEEKNVDLKLKKLRIDQSAAFIDQAENKPKALWQIINQDRSEKSEKQQELVLQVNGKTVREPKDIANYFNYFFTNTAERTLNENNHQHSTVQNSNFIQPQILHKLFLNPPTRKEVLTAIDSLKPKTSTGIDEFSAKL
;
A
#
# COMPACT_ATOMS: atom_id res chain seq x y z
N THR A 1 35.06 -3.39 -30.95
CA THR A 1 34.70 -3.20 -32.38
C THR A 1 33.19 -3.29 -32.52
N LYS A 2 32.56 -2.46 -33.36
CA LYS A 2 31.08 -2.47 -33.59
C LYS A 2 30.51 -3.87 -33.88
N GLN A 3 31.31 -4.74 -34.51
CA GLN A 3 30.98 -6.14 -34.78
C GLN A 3 30.65 -6.95 -33.52
N LYS A 4 31.44 -6.80 -32.45
CA LYS A 4 31.24 -7.53 -31.18
C LYS A 4 29.91 -7.17 -30.50
N GLN A 5 29.55 -5.89 -30.51
CA GLN A 5 28.28 -5.40 -29.94
C GLN A 5 27.06 -5.90 -30.73
N LEU A 6 27.20 -6.08 -32.05
CA LEU A 6 26.15 -6.63 -32.89
C LEU A 6 25.92 -8.12 -32.62
N GLU A 7 27.00 -8.88 -32.41
CA GLU A 7 26.93 -10.30 -32.02
C GLU A 7 26.27 -10.49 -30.65
N GLU A 8 26.68 -9.73 -29.64
CA GLU A 8 26.05 -9.74 -28.30
C GLU A 8 24.54 -9.47 -28.39
N LYS A 9 24.15 -8.44 -29.13
CA LYS A 9 22.74 -8.11 -29.36
C LYS A 9 21.97 -9.24 -30.05
N ASN A 10 22.57 -9.91 -31.02
CA ASN A 10 21.94 -11.04 -31.70
C ASN A 10 21.77 -12.26 -30.78
N VAL A 11 22.73 -12.51 -29.90
CA VAL A 11 22.63 -13.52 -28.86
C VAL A 11 21.47 -13.20 -27.92
N ASP A 12 21.35 -11.96 -27.45
CA ASP A 12 20.26 -11.52 -26.58
C ASP A 12 18.88 -11.67 -27.23
N LEU A 13 18.76 -11.29 -28.51
CA LEU A 13 17.53 -11.46 -29.28
C LEU A 13 17.14 -12.93 -29.42
N LYS A 14 18.12 -13.80 -29.69
CA LYS A 14 17.90 -15.25 -29.79
C LYS A 14 17.45 -15.84 -28.46
N LEU A 15 18.07 -15.42 -27.36
CA LEU A 15 17.71 -15.86 -26.02
C LEU A 15 16.29 -15.40 -25.63
N LYS A 16 15.94 -14.15 -25.96
CA LYS A 16 14.60 -13.59 -25.73
C LYS A 16 13.54 -14.37 -26.51
N LYS A 17 13.79 -14.65 -27.79
CA LYS A 17 12.86 -15.44 -28.63
C LYS A 17 12.64 -16.82 -28.04
N LEU A 18 13.72 -17.51 -27.67
CA LEU A 18 13.65 -18.86 -27.10
C LEU A 18 12.81 -18.89 -25.80
N ARG A 19 12.97 -17.89 -24.93
CA ARG A 19 12.15 -17.77 -23.70
C ARG A 19 10.67 -17.60 -24.01
N ILE A 20 10.33 -16.75 -24.97
CA ILE A 20 8.93 -16.52 -25.39
C ILE A 20 8.34 -17.81 -25.96
N ASP A 21 9.05 -18.47 -26.87
CA ASP A 21 8.59 -19.72 -27.50
C ASP A 21 8.38 -20.83 -26.45
N GLN A 22 9.28 -20.94 -25.47
CA GLN A 22 9.16 -21.89 -24.37
C GLN A 22 7.95 -21.59 -23.46
N SER A 23 7.73 -20.33 -23.08
CA SER A 23 6.58 -19.93 -22.28
C SER A 23 5.26 -20.16 -23.02
N ALA A 24 5.21 -19.90 -24.33
CA ALA A 24 4.04 -20.16 -25.17
C ALA A 24 3.69 -21.66 -25.20
N ALA A 25 4.69 -22.52 -25.45
CA ALA A 25 4.51 -23.96 -25.44
C ALA A 25 4.01 -24.49 -24.07
N PHE A 26 4.54 -23.94 -22.97
CA PHE A 26 4.10 -24.31 -21.62
C PHE A 26 2.63 -23.94 -21.36
N ILE A 27 2.18 -22.75 -21.80
CA ILE A 27 0.78 -22.33 -21.66
C ILE A 27 -0.14 -23.18 -22.54
N ASP A 28 0.29 -23.51 -23.76
CA ASP A 28 -0.53 -24.27 -24.71
C ASP A 28 -0.73 -25.73 -24.30
N GLN A 29 0.28 -26.34 -23.67
CA GLN A 29 0.24 -27.72 -23.17
C GLN A 29 -0.44 -27.85 -21.80
N ALA A 30 -0.70 -26.74 -21.09
CA ALA A 30 -1.27 -26.78 -19.77
C ALA A 30 -2.78 -27.09 -19.79
N GLU A 31 -3.20 -28.02 -18.93
CA GLU A 31 -4.62 -28.32 -18.69
C GLU A 31 -5.38 -27.08 -18.19
N ASN A 32 -4.75 -26.29 -17.31
CA ASN A 32 -5.30 -25.04 -16.77
C ASN A 32 -4.43 -23.85 -17.23
N LYS A 33 -4.80 -23.25 -18.36
CA LYS A 33 -4.07 -22.12 -18.97
C LYS A 33 -3.96 -20.89 -18.04
N PRO A 34 -5.03 -20.45 -17.34
CA PRO A 34 -4.91 -19.36 -16.38
C PRO A 34 -3.89 -19.64 -15.27
N LYS A 35 -3.88 -20.86 -14.73
CA LYS A 35 -2.92 -21.26 -13.69
C LYS A 35 -1.48 -21.28 -14.21
N ALA A 36 -1.26 -21.82 -15.41
CA ALA A 36 0.05 -21.83 -16.06
C ALA A 36 0.57 -20.41 -16.34
N LEU A 37 -0.30 -19.50 -16.78
CA LEU A 37 0.04 -18.09 -16.96
C LEU A 37 0.47 -17.44 -15.63
N TRP A 38 -0.28 -17.66 -14.56
CA TRP A 38 0.06 -17.17 -13.22
C TRP A 38 1.36 -17.75 -12.67
N GLN A 39 1.69 -19.01 -13.00
CA GLN A 39 2.97 -19.60 -12.62
C GLN A 39 4.15 -18.90 -13.28
N ILE A 40 4.07 -18.59 -14.59
CA ILE A 40 5.10 -17.83 -15.30
C ILE A 40 5.27 -16.44 -14.66
N ILE A 41 4.16 -15.73 -14.41
CA ILE A 41 4.18 -14.40 -13.80
C ILE A 41 4.84 -14.45 -12.41
N ASN A 42 4.50 -15.45 -11.59
CA ASN A 42 5.08 -15.57 -10.26
C ASN A 42 6.57 -15.93 -10.31
N GLN A 43 6.98 -16.75 -11.27
CA GLN A 43 8.39 -17.12 -11.47
C GLN A 43 9.25 -15.92 -11.91
N ASP A 44 8.69 -15.04 -12.75
CA ASP A 44 9.36 -13.81 -13.20
C ASP A 44 9.33 -12.70 -12.12
N ARG A 45 8.31 -12.69 -11.25
CA ARG A 45 8.18 -11.72 -10.14
C ARG A 45 8.95 -12.12 -8.89
N SER A 46 9.21 -13.41 -8.66
CA SER A 46 9.94 -13.83 -7.47
C SER A 46 11.42 -13.48 -7.63
N GLU A 47 11.89 -12.46 -6.92
CA GLU A 47 13.30 -12.42 -6.56
C GLU A 47 13.62 -13.73 -5.84
N LYS A 48 14.62 -14.48 -6.32
CA LYS A 48 14.99 -15.82 -5.80
C LYS A 48 15.51 -15.83 -4.35
N SER A 49 15.20 -14.81 -3.57
CA SER A 49 15.39 -14.82 -2.14
C SER A 49 14.44 -13.79 -1.53
N GLU A 50 13.31 -14.23 -1.01
CA GLU A 50 12.89 -13.68 0.28
C GLU A 50 14.01 -14.05 1.25
N LYS A 51 15.07 -13.25 1.29
CA LYS A 51 15.85 -13.15 2.51
C LYS A 51 14.82 -12.63 3.50
N GLN A 52 14.27 -13.51 4.32
CA GLN A 52 13.46 -13.10 5.47
C GLN A 52 14.32 -12.07 6.19
N GLN A 53 13.99 -10.79 6.01
CA GLN A 53 14.74 -9.73 6.63
C GLN A 53 14.50 -9.94 8.13
N GLU A 54 15.57 -10.29 8.84
CA GLU A 54 15.50 -10.49 10.27
C GLU A 54 15.05 -9.18 10.89
N LEU A 55 13.88 -9.19 11.53
CA LEU A 55 13.32 -8.01 12.18
C LEU A 55 14.10 -7.79 13.48
N VAL A 56 14.80 -6.67 13.58
CA VAL A 56 15.62 -6.33 14.75
C VAL A 56 15.16 -5.00 15.33
N LEU A 57 14.79 -5.00 16.61
CA LEU A 57 14.37 -3.81 17.35
C LEU A 57 15.36 -3.52 18.50
N GLN A 58 15.79 -2.27 18.63
CA GLN A 58 16.59 -1.83 19.78
C GLN A 58 15.70 -1.13 20.80
N VAL A 59 15.60 -1.68 22.01
CA VAL A 59 14.82 -1.09 23.12
C VAL A 59 15.71 -0.98 24.35
N ASN A 60 15.88 0.23 24.90
CA ASN A 60 16.68 0.49 26.11
C ASN A 60 18.10 -0.12 26.07
N GLY A 61 18.76 -0.06 24.92
CA GLY A 61 20.09 -0.63 24.70
C GLY A 61 20.14 -2.16 24.53
N LYS A 62 18.99 -2.84 24.51
CA LYS A 62 18.87 -4.28 24.23
C LYS A 62 18.35 -4.54 22.83
N THR A 63 18.95 -5.53 22.17
CA THR A 63 18.54 -6.00 20.85
C THR A 63 17.50 -7.11 20.97
N VAL A 64 16.31 -6.87 20.41
CA VAL A 64 15.19 -7.81 20.37
C VAL A 64 15.04 -8.30 18.94
N ARG A 65 14.97 -9.62 18.77
CA ARG A 65 14.86 -10.31 17.47
C ARG A 65 13.62 -11.18 17.35
N GLU A 66 13.03 -11.55 18.49
CA GLU A 66 11.84 -12.39 18.54
C GLU A 66 10.61 -11.59 18.06
N PRO A 67 9.92 -12.02 16.98
CA PRO A 67 8.82 -11.25 16.39
C PRO A 67 7.68 -10.95 17.37
N LYS A 68 7.37 -11.90 18.27
CA LYS A 68 6.33 -11.72 19.29
C LYS A 68 6.70 -10.60 20.27
N ASP A 69 7.95 -10.55 20.70
CA ASP A 69 8.43 -9.54 21.63
C ASP A 69 8.45 -8.17 20.95
N ILE A 70 8.87 -8.11 19.69
CA ILE A 70 8.81 -6.87 18.88
C ILE A 70 7.36 -6.37 18.81
N ALA A 71 6.41 -7.23 18.45
CA ALA A 71 4.99 -6.85 18.41
C ALA A 71 4.48 -6.33 19.77
N ASN A 72 4.87 -7.00 20.86
CA ASN A 72 4.51 -6.56 22.20
C ASN A 72 5.11 -5.18 22.54
N TYR A 73 6.36 -4.91 22.19
CA TYR A 73 6.98 -3.60 22.38
C TYR A 73 6.27 -2.49 21.60
N PHE A 74 5.90 -2.76 20.34
CA PHE A 74 5.12 -1.83 19.54
C PHE A 74 3.76 -1.55 20.18
N ASN A 75 3.01 -2.60 20.52
CA ASN A 75 1.71 -2.47 21.15
C ASN A 75 1.81 -1.67 22.45
N TYR A 76 2.71 -2.05 23.35
CA TYR A 76 2.91 -1.35 24.62
C TYR A 76 3.30 0.12 24.42
N PHE A 77 4.16 0.42 23.44
CA PHE A 77 4.55 1.79 23.16
C PHE A 77 3.35 2.63 22.73
N PHE A 78 2.61 2.20 21.71
CA PHE A 78 1.55 2.99 21.12
C PHE A 78 0.28 3.04 21.98
N THR A 79 -0.07 1.97 22.72
CA THR A 79 -1.23 2.01 23.63
C THR A 79 -1.00 2.93 24.82
N ASN A 80 0.24 3.02 25.30
CA ASN A 80 0.58 3.77 26.52
C ASN A 80 1.22 5.13 26.23
N THR A 81 1.27 5.56 24.96
CA THR A 81 1.86 6.85 24.58
C THR A 81 1.09 8.00 25.22
N ALA A 82 -0.25 7.97 25.22
CA ALA A 82 -1.05 9.04 25.81
C ALA A 82 -0.81 9.18 27.32
N GLU A 83 -0.80 8.07 28.05
CA GLU A 83 -0.53 8.07 29.50
C GLU A 83 0.90 8.52 29.82
N ARG A 84 1.89 8.06 29.05
CA ARG A 84 3.28 8.50 29.19
C ARG A 84 3.42 10.00 28.98
N THR A 85 2.81 10.54 27.92
CA THR A 85 2.84 11.98 27.63
C THR A 85 2.16 12.79 28.74
N LEU A 86 1.03 12.32 29.30
CA LEU A 86 0.38 13.00 30.42
C LEU A 86 1.28 13.00 31.68
N ASN A 87 1.88 11.87 32.01
CA ASN A 87 2.73 11.74 33.20
C ASN A 87 4.03 12.54 33.11
N GLU A 88 4.64 12.61 31.92
CA GLU A 88 5.84 13.44 31.68
C GLU A 88 5.55 14.94 31.79
N ASN A 89 4.33 15.38 31.41
CA ASN A 89 3.91 16.78 31.51
C ASN A 89 3.35 17.18 32.88
N ASN A 90 2.91 16.22 33.71
CA ASN A 90 2.38 16.49 35.05
C ASN A 90 3.41 17.11 36.02
N HIS A 91 4.71 16.98 35.75
CA HIS A 91 5.76 17.67 36.51
C HIS A 91 5.95 19.15 36.16
N GLN A 92 5.25 19.67 35.14
CA GLN A 92 5.24 21.10 34.80
C GLN A 92 4.04 21.87 35.37
N HIS A 93 3.23 21.25 36.24
CA HIS A 93 2.22 21.98 37.02
C HIS A 93 2.84 22.78 38.17
N SER A 94 3.73 23.70 37.84
CA SER A 94 3.81 24.98 38.55
C SER A 94 2.50 25.71 38.27
N THR A 95 1.54 25.59 39.19
CA THR A 95 0.39 26.48 39.40
C THR A 95 0.12 27.50 38.29
N VAL A 96 -0.38 27.05 37.13
CA VAL A 96 -1.08 27.97 36.23
C VAL A 96 -2.49 28.06 36.79
N GLN A 97 -2.66 28.99 37.73
CA GLN A 97 -3.95 29.47 38.17
C GLN A 97 -4.83 29.68 36.94
N ASN A 98 -6.03 29.05 36.95
CA ASN A 98 -7.19 29.40 36.12
C ASN A 98 -6.88 30.33 34.94
N SER A 99 -6.10 29.84 33.96
CA SER A 99 -6.15 30.48 32.65
C SER A 99 -7.46 29.98 32.08
N ASN A 100 -8.41 30.89 31.98
CA ASN A 100 -9.69 30.69 31.30
C ASN A 100 -9.43 29.76 30.12
N PHE A 101 -10.02 28.55 30.16
CA PHE A 101 -10.07 27.70 28.98
C PHE A 101 -10.72 28.54 27.89
N ILE A 102 -9.90 29.18 27.06
CA ILE A 102 -10.33 29.72 25.79
C ILE A 102 -10.67 28.44 25.03
N GLN A 103 -11.93 28.00 25.11
CA GLN A 103 -12.46 27.06 24.15
C GLN A 103 -12.00 27.61 22.80
N PRO A 104 -11.25 26.84 21.98
CA PRO A 104 -10.91 27.32 20.66
C PRO A 104 -12.24 27.74 20.06
N GLN A 105 -12.37 29.03 19.73
CA GLN A 105 -13.56 29.48 19.06
C GLN A 105 -13.52 28.75 17.73
N ILE A 106 -14.20 27.60 17.64
CA ILE A 106 -14.41 26.88 16.40
C ILE A 106 -15.35 27.79 15.61
N LEU A 107 -14.75 28.82 15.02
CA LEU A 107 -15.43 29.88 14.31
C LEU A 107 -16.08 29.32 13.04
N HIS A 108 -15.65 28.14 12.60
CA HIS A 108 -16.05 27.57 11.32
C HIS A 108 -17.00 26.39 11.58
N LYS A 109 -18.28 26.71 11.72
CA LYS A 109 -19.34 25.70 11.57
C LYS A 109 -19.40 25.32 10.09
N LEU A 110 -19.26 24.04 9.79
CA LEU A 110 -19.48 23.52 8.44
C LEU A 110 -20.98 23.51 8.17
N PHE A 111 -21.43 24.41 7.29
CA PHE A 111 -22.79 24.39 6.78
C PHE A 111 -22.80 23.73 5.42
N LEU A 112 -23.49 22.59 5.31
CA LEU A 112 -23.75 21.93 4.04
C LEU A 112 -25.13 22.35 3.56
N ASN A 113 -25.23 22.76 2.30
CA ASN A 113 -26.49 23.02 1.63
C ASN A 113 -26.87 21.83 0.75
N PRO A 114 -28.17 21.54 0.56
CA PRO A 114 -28.60 20.56 -0.42
C PRO A 114 -28.08 20.90 -1.82
N PRO A 115 -27.68 19.91 -2.63
CA PRO A 115 -27.18 20.16 -3.97
C PRO A 115 -28.29 20.69 -4.88
N THR A 116 -27.93 21.61 -5.77
CA THR A 116 -28.81 22.12 -6.82
C THR A 116 -28.93 21.12 -7.96
N ARG A 117 -30.03 21.20 -8.72
CA ARG A 117 -30.23 20.38 -9.94
C ARG A 117 -29.04 20.44 -10.90
N LYS A 118 -28.44 21.62 -11.06
CA LYS A 118 -27.31 21.84 -11.97
C LYS A 118 -26.06 21.09 -11.50
N GLU A 119 -25.76 21.11 -10.20
CA GLU A 119 -24.63 20.40 -9.62
C GLU A 119 -24.80 18.89 -9.76
N VAL A 120 -26.01 18.38 -9.51
CA VAL A 120 -26.33 16.96 -9.70
C VAL A 120 -26.11 16.54 -11.16
N LEU A 121 -26.64 17.29 -12.12
CA LEU A 121 -26.45 16.98 -13.55
C LEU A 121 -24.98 17.03 -13.95
N THR A 122 -24.24 18.04 -13.49
CA THR A 122 -22.80 18.17 -13.79
C THR A 122 -21.99 17.00 -13.20
N ALA A 123 -22.35 16.55 -11.99
CA ALA A 123 -21.72 15.39 -11.37
C ALA A 123 -22.00 14.11 -12.15
N ILE A 124 -23.24 13.91 -12.60
CA ILE A 124 -23.65 12.79 -13.46
C ILE A 124 -22.84 12.79 -14.76
N ASP A 125 -22.76 13.93 -15.46
CA ASP A 125 -22.04 14.04 -16.73
C ASP A 125 -20.51 13.85 -16.58
N SER A 126 -19.96 14.11 -15.38
CA SER A 126 -18.54 13.93 -15.08
C SER A 126 -18.14 12.48 -14.78
N LEU A 127 -19.10 11.58 -14.55
CA LEU A 127 -18.83 10.18 -14.26
C LEU A 127 -18.28 9.47 -15.50
N LYS A 128 -17.15 8.78 -15.34
CA LYS A 128 -16.57 7.95 -16.40
C LYS A 128 -17.51 6.76 -16.66
N PRO A 129 -17.87 6.46 -17.92
CA PRO A 129 -18.68 5.30 -18.26
C PRO A 129 -17.87 4.01 -18.07
N LYS A 130 -17.94 3.43 -16.87
CA LYS A 130 -17.26 2.19 -16.50
C LYS A 130 -18.24 1.02 -16.51
N THR A 131 -17.80 -0.12 -17.02
CA THR A 131 -18.55 -1.39 -17.07
C THR A 131 -18.58 -2.14 -15.74
N SER A 132 -17.79 -1.73 -14.74
CA SER A 132 -17.78 -2.34 -13.42
C SER A 132 -19.03 -1.94 -12.64
N THR A 133 -19.68 -2.90 -11.98
CA THR A 133 -20.89 -2.72 -11.17
C THR A 133 -20.58 -2.76 -9.67
N GLY A 134 -21.44 -2.12 -8.87
CA GLY A 134 -21.45 -2.27 -7.42
C GLY A 134 -22.20 -3.52 -6.97
N ILE A 135 -22.58 -3.56 -5.69
CA ILE A 135 -23.42 -4.62 -5.13
C ILE A 135 -24.87 -4.60 -5.65
N ASP A 136 -25.27 -3.49 -6.27
CA ASP A 136 -26.56 -3.29 -6.91
C ASP A 136 -26.60 -3.77 -8.37
N GLU A 137 -25.47 -4.27 -8.90
CA GLU A 137 -25.32 -4.76 -10.28
C GLU A 137 -25.60 -3.71 -11.37
N PHE A 138 -25.69 -2.42 -11.04
CA PHE A 138 -25.85 -1.35 -12.03
C PHE A 138 -24.49 -0.75 -12.44
N SER A 139 -24.31 -0.52 -13.74
CA SER A 139 -23.10 0.06 -14.33
C SER A 139 -23.35 1.51 -14.75
N ALA A 140 -22.33 2.37 -14.63
CA ALA A 140 -22.36 3.73 -15.17
C ALA A 140 -22.35 3.78 -16.71
N LYS A 141 -22.10 2.64 -17.37
CA LYS A 141 -22.18 2.48 -18.81
C LYS A 141 -23.51 1.76 -19.14
N LEU A 142 -24.54 2.55 -19.42
CA LEU A 142 -25.78 2.06 -20.04
C LEU A 142 -25.51 1.57 -21.47
#